data_AF-A0A151R7Y3-F1
#
_entry.id   AF-A0A151R7Y3-F1
#
_cell.length_a   1.000
_cell.length_b   1.000
_cell.length_c   1.000
_cell.angle_alpha   90.00
_cell.angle_beta   90.00
_cell.angle_gamma   90.00
#
_symmetry.space_group_name_H-M   'P 1'
#
loop_
_entity.id
_entity.type
_entity.pdbx_description
1 polymer ?
#
loop_
_entity_poly.entity_id
_entity_poly.type
_entity_poly.pdbx_seq_one_letter_code
_entity_poly.pdbx_strand_id
1 'polypeptide(L)'
;MNEKIAEMKPALLQLISSHQFAGLDHEDPHTHLYTFYELCGSVGISGDDEEALFMRLFPFSLTGKAKAWLQSQPNQSLTSWRDVETSWTNGYTVIED
;
A
#
# COMPACT_ATOMS: atom_id res chain seq x y z
N MET A 1 14.35 -15.63 -0.81
CA MET A 1 13.01 -15.24 -1.29
C MET A 1 12.03 -16.26 -0.75
N ASN A 2 11.22 -15.86 0.23
CA ASN A 2 10.36 -16.78 0.98
C ASN A 2 9.25 -17.36 0.06
N GLU A 3 9.06 -18.67 0.05
CA GLU A 3 8.04 -19.36 -0.78
C GLU A 3 6.62 -18.83 -0.50
N LYS A 4 6.38 -18.30 0.71
CA LYS A 4 5.14 -17.62 1.11
C LYS A 4 4.87 -16.30 0.36
N ILE A 5 5.90 -15.59 -0.11
CA ILE A 5 5.75 -14.40 -0.95
C ILE A 5 5.52 -14.81 -2.42
N ALA A 6 6.12 -15.92 -2.85
CA ALA A 6 5.95 -16.44 -4.20
C ALA A 6 4.52 -16.96 -4.42
N GLU A 7 3.96 -17.65 -3.43
CA GLU A 7 2.57 -18.09 -3.40
C GLU A 7 1.66 -17.01 -2.79
N MET A 8 1.63 -15.85 -3.44
CA MET A 8 0.73 -14.76 -3.07
C MET A 8 -0.71 -15.27 -3.19
N LYS A 9 -1.32 -15.62 -2.05
CA LYS A 9 -2.65 -16.26 -1.99
C LYS A 9 -3.64 -15.40 -2.79
N PRO A 10 -4.28 -15.92 -3.85
CA PRO A 10 -5.25 -15.17 -4.65
C PRO A 10 -6.33 -14.50 -3.80
N ALA A 11 -6.72 -15.13 -2.68
CA ALA A 11 -7.66 -14.58 -1.71
C ALA A 11 -7.17 -13.26 -1.06
N LEU A 12 -5.89 -13.13 -0.73
CA LEU A 12 -5.32 -11.90 -0.17
C LEU A 12 -5.35 -10.78 -1.21
N LEU A 13 -4.92 -11.07 -2.44
CA LEU A 13 -4.96 -10.10 -3.53
C LEU A 13 -6.38 -9.62 -3.82
N GLN A 14 -7.33 -10.55 -3.82
CA GLN A 14 -8.74 -10.22 -4.00
C GLN A 14 -9.25 -9.33 -2.87
N LEU A 15 -8.87 -9.63 -1.62
CA LEU A 15 -9.27 -8.86 -0.44
C LEU A 15 -8.66 -7.45 -0.44
N ILE A 16 -7.40 -7.31 -0.83
CA ILE A 16 -6.75 -5.99 -0.98
C ILE A 16 -7.40 -5.22 -2.13
N SER A 17 -7.67 -5.90 -3.24
CA SER A 17 -8.32 -5.28 -4.41
C SER A 17 -9.78 -4.87 -4.13
N SER A 18 -10.45 -5.46 -3.14
CA SER A 18 -11.79 -5.04 -2.73
C SER A 18 -11.80 -3.84 -1.77
N HIS A 19 -10.65 -3.49 -1.20
CA HIS A 19 -10.47 -2.35 -0.29
C HIS A 19 -9.57 -1.28 -0.93
N GLN A 20 -9.79 -1.02 -2.22
CA GLN A 20 -8.99 -0.04 -2.96
C GLN A 20 -9.30 1.39 -2.52
N PHE A 21 -8.25 2.20 -2.44
CA PHE A 21 -8.34 3.64 -2.25
C PHE A 21 -8.23 4.34 -3.59
N ALA A 22 -9.23 5.16 -3.92
CA ALA A 22 -9.29 5.88 -5.20
C ALA A 22 -8.66 7.27 -5.14
N GLY A 23 -8.45 7.82 -3.95
CA GLY A 23 -8.00 9.20 -3.73
C GLY A 23 -9.14 10.21 -3.88
N LEU A 24 -10.33 9.87 -3.39
CA LEU A 24 -11.51 10.73 -3.37
C LEU A 24 -11.58 11.53 -2.06
N ASP A 25 -12.24 12.68 -2.11
CA ASP A 25 -12.28 13.65 -0.99
C ASP A 25 -12.93 13.11 0.31
N HIS A 26 -13.67 12.01 0.24
CA HIS A 26 -14.31 11.36 1.39
C HIS A 26 -13.52 10.13 1.91
N GLU A 27 -12.46 9.75 1.23
CA GLU A 27 -11.60 8.66 1.65
C GLU A 27 -10.47 9.20 2.53
N ASP A 28 -10.20 8.52 3.64
CA ASP A 28 -9.12 8.90 4.55
C ASP A 28 -7.85 8.08 4.28
N PRO A 29 -6.71 8.72 3.95
CA PRO A 29 -5.48 8.03 3.60
C PRO A 29 -4.86 7.25 4.77
N HIS A 30 -5.11 7.66 6.02
CA HIS A 30 -4.61 6.95 7.20
C HIS A 30 -5.39 5.67 7.46
N THR A 31 -6.71 5.73 7.34
CA THR A 31 -7.62 4.59 7.43
C THR A 31 -7.29 3.57 6.35
N HIS A 32 -6.92 4.03 5.16
CA HIS A 32 -6.43 3.15 4.10
C HIS A 32 -5.16 2.40 4.52
N LEU A 33 -4.13 3.10 5.01
CA LEU A 33 -2.89 2.46 5.46
C LEU A 33 -3.12 1.49 6.62
N TYR A 34 -3.96 1.85 7.59
CA TYR A 34 -4.32 0.97 8.70
C TYR A 34 -4.97 -0.33 8.21
N THR A 35 -5.97 -0.20 7.34
CA THR A 35 -6.64 -1.36 6.72
C THR A 35 -5.65 -2.21 5.94
N PHE A 36 -4.75 -1.57 5.17
CA PHE A 36 -3.72 -2.26 4.40
C PHE A 36 -2.78 -3.09 5.31
N TYR A 37 -2.36 -2.54 6.45
CA TYR A 37 -1.55 -3.27 7.43
C TYR A 37 -2.27 -4.45 8.05
N GLU A 38 -3.54 -4.29 8.44
CA GLU A 38 -4.33 -5.41 8.97
C GLU A 38 -4.46 -6.55 7.96
N LEU A 39 -4.74 -6.20 6.69
CA LEU A 39 -4.86 -7.18 5.62
C LEU A 39 -3.54 -7.92 5.37
N CYS A 40 -2.42 -7.21 5.31
CA CYS A 40 -1.11 -7.83 5.09
C CYS A 40 -0.62 -8.62 6.31
N GLY A 41 -0.92 -8.15 7.53
CA GLY A 41 -0.58 -8.83 8.79
C GLY A 41 -1.25 -10.20 8.93
N SER A 42 -2.40 -10.42 8.28
CA SER A 42 -3.10 -11.72 8.28
C SER A 42 -2.30 -12.87 7.63
N VAL A 43 -1.24 -12.55 6.88
CA VAL A 43 -0.43 -13.53 6.13
C VAL A 43 0.64 -14.20 7.03
N GLY A 44 0.95 -13.61 8.18
CA GLY A 44 1.98 -14.13 9.10
C GLY A 44 3.39 -14.09 8.53
N ILE A 45 3.68 -13.06 7.73
CA ILE A 45 5.03 -12.69 7.25
C ILE A 45 5.52 -11.57 8.17
N SER A 46 6.80 -11.59 8.54
CA SER A 46 7.39 -10.66 9.51
C SER A 46 8.84 -10.33 9.16
N GLY A 47 9.32 -9.16 9.60
CA GLY A 47 10.72 -8.76 9.42
C GLY A 47 11.01 -8.28 8.00
N ASP A 48 12.20 -8.54 7.46
CA ASP A 48 12.62 -8.02 6.15
C ASP A 48 11.69 -8.44 4.98
N ASP A 49 10.98 -9.56 5.13
CA ASP A 49 10.02 -10.06 4.14
C ASP A 49 8.67 -9.30 4.18
N GLU A 50 8.36 -8.64 5.28
CA GLU A 50 7.12 -7.87 5.48
C GLU A 50 7.14 -6.57 4.67
N GLU A 51 8.26 -5.85 4.68
CA GLU A 51 8.45 -4.67 3.85
C GLU A 51 8.33 -5.01 2.35
N ALA A 52 8.97 -6.11 1.92
CA ALA A 52 8.85 -6.58 0.54
C ALA A 52 7.41 -6.96 0.16
N LEU A 53 6.65 -7.52 1.11
CA LEU A 53 5.23 -7.83 0.94
C LEU A 53 4.43 -6.54 0.75
N PHE A 54 4.61 -5.55 1.64
CA PHE A 54 3.90 -4.27 1.57
C PHE A 54 4.15 -3.57 0.25
N MET A 55 5.43 -3.42 -0.14
CA MET A 55 5.81 -2.80 -1.41
C MET A 55 5.18 -3.50 -2.62
N ARG A 56 5.07 -4.83 -2.57
CA ARG A 56 4.46 -5.62 -3.66
C ARG A 56 2.93 -5.49 -3.70
N LEU A 57 2.28 -5.38 -2.55
CA LEU A 57 0.82 -5.41 -2.43
C LEU A 57 0.17 -4.02 -2.53
N PHE A 58 0.86 -2.97 -2.10
CA PHE A 58 0.33 -1.62 -2.09
C PHE A 58 -0.20 -1.13 -3.45
N PRO A 59 0.45 -1.42 -4.61
CA PRO A 59 -0.12 -1.03 -5.90
C PRO A 59 -1.50 -1.64 -6.22
N PHE A 60 -1.86 -2.75 -5.59
CA PHE A 60 -3.15 -3.41 -5.73
C PHE A 60 -4.23 -2.82 -4.81
N SER A 61 -3.81 -2.12 -3.76
CA SER A 61 -4.70 -1.39 -2.85
C SER A 61 -5.08 -0.01 -3.40
N LEU A 62 -4.55 0.40 -4.56
CA LEU A 62 -4.82 1.70 -5.16
C LEU A 62 -5.61 1.62 -6.46
N THR A 63 -6.48 2.60 -6.67
CA THR A 63 -7.20 2.84 -7.92
C THR A 63 -7.31 4.33 -8.23
N GLY A 64 -7.91 4.69 -9.36
CA GLY A 64 -8.23 6.09 -9.69
C GLY A 64 -7.03 7.05 -9.58
N LYS A 65 -7.24 8.16 -8.85
CA LYS A 65 -6.23 9.21 -8.67
C LYS A 65 -5.03 8.72 -7.86
N ALA A 66 -5.25 7.84 -6.87
CA ALA A 66 -4.18 7.28 -6.07
C ALA A 66 -3.23 6.38 -6.86
N LYS A 67 -3.78 5.59 -7.77
CA LYS A 67 -2.94 4.80 -8.68
C LYS A 67 -2.14 5.67 -9.63
N ALA A 68 -2.74 6.76 -10.14
CA ALA A 68 -2.02 7.73 -10.96
C ALA A 68 -0.92 8.46 -10.18
N TRP A 69 -1.17 8.82 -8.92
CA TRP A 69 -0.17 9.39 -8.02
C TRP A 69 1.04 8.47 -7.86
N LEU A 70 0.81 7.17 -7.59
CA LEU A 70 1.90 6.19 -7.44
C LEU A 70 2.74 6.09 -8.72
N GLN A 71 2.09 6.11 -9.88
CA GLN A 71 2.76 6.07 -11.19
C GLN A 71 3.53 7.36 -11.54
N SER A 72 3.15 8.48 -10.93
CA SER A 72 3.81 9.78 -11.13
C SER A 72 5.06 9.97 -10.26
N GLN A 73 5.31 9.07 -9.29
CA GLN A 73 6.47 9.19 -8.43
C GLN A 73 7.76 9.03 -9.25
N PRO A 74 8.80 9.84 -8.98
CA PRO A 74 10.07 9.71 -9.68
C PRO A 74 10.64 8.29 -9.56
N ASN A 75 11.27 7.79 -10.63
CA ASN A 75 11.97 6.51 -10.57
C ASN A 75 12.95 6.50 -9.39
N GLN A 76 12.97 5.42 -8.61
CA GLN A 76 13.81 5.25 -7.42
C GLN A 76 13.50 6.18 -6.23
N SER A 77 12.37 6.90 -6.22
CA SER A 77 11.95 7.67 -5.04
C SER A 77 11.28 6.82 -3.97
N LEU A 78 10.65 5.71 -4.35
CA LEU A 78 9.97 4.78 -3.46
C LEU A 78 10.76 3.47 -3.38
N THR A 79 11.85 3.47 -2.61
CA THR A 79 12.76 2.31 -2.49
C THR A 79 12.57 1.49 -1.23
N SER A 80 11.93 2.07 -0.23
CA SER A 80 11.54 1.43 1.02
C SER A 80 10.05 1.69 1.31
N TRP A 81 9.47 0.90 2.20
CA TRP A 81 8.11 1.15 2.68
C TRP A 81 7.99 2.50 3.38
N ARG A 82 9.04 2.91 4.11
CA ARG A 82 9.10 4.23 4.75
C ARG A 82 9.01 5.37 3.74
N ASP A 83 9.61 5.24 2.57
CA ASP A 83 9.51 6.25 1.50
C ASP A 83 8.07 6.35 0.99
N VAL A 84 7.37 5.21 0.88
CA VAL A 84 5.97 5.14 0.50
C VAL A 84 5.10 5.84 1.54
N GLU A 85 5.23 5.50 2.81
CA GLU A 85 4.47 6.13 3.90
C GLU A 85 4.69 7.64 3.94
N THR A 86 5.94 8.08 3.84
CA THR A 86 6.30 9.51 3.89
C THR A 86 5.70 10.25 2.69
N SER A 87 5.80 9.67 1.49
CA SER A 87 5.26 10.29 0.28
C SER A 87 3.73 10.26 0.25
N TRP A 88 3.13 9.17 0.73
CA TRP A 88 1.68 9.00 0.83
C TRP A 88 1.06 9.99 1.80
N THR A 89 1.65 10.10 3.00
CA THR A 89 1.22 11.07 3.99
C THR A 89 1.43 12.49 3.46
N ASN A 90 2.57 12.84 2.87
CA ASN A 90 2.73 14.18 2.30
C ASN A 90 1.80 14.48 1.11
N GLY A 91 1.43 13.47 0.32
CA GLY A 91 0.59 13.63 -0.88
C GLY A 91 -0.91 13.70 -0.61
N TYR A 92 -1.37 13.04 0.46
CA TYR A 92 -2.79 12.95 0.84
C TYR A 92 -3.11 13.63 2.18
N THR A 93 -2.08 14.00 2.94
CA THR A 93 -2.18 14.73 4.21
C THR A 93 -1.63 16.13 3.98
N VAL A 94 -2.35 16.93 3.22
CA VAL A 94 -2.24 18.38 3.31
C VAL A 94 -3.65 18.89 3.53
N ILE A 95 -4.13 18.85 4.78
CA ILE A 95 -4.74 19.97 5.55
C ILE A 95 -4.85 19.49 7.01
N GLU A 96 -3.83 19.72 7.83
CA GLU A 96 -4.08 20.09 9.23
C GLU A 96 -3.42 21.47 9.43
N ASP A 97 -4.31 22.47 9.42
CA ASP A 97 -4.18 23.92 9.70
C ASP A 97 -3.04 24.75 9.07
#